data_AF-A0A9Q0ICM3-F1
#
_entry.id   AF-A0A9Q0ICM3-F1
#
_cell.length_a   1.000
_cell.length_b   1.000
_cell.length_c   1.000
_cell.angle_alpha   90.00
_cell.angle_beta   90.00
_cell.angle_gamma   90.00
#
_symmetry.space_group_name_H-M   'P 1'
#
loop_
_entity.id
_entity.type
_entity.pdbx_description
1 polymer ?
#
loop_
_entity_poly.entity_id
_entity_poly.type
_entity_poly.pdbx_seq_one_letter_code
_entity_poly.pdbx_strand_id
1 'polypeptide(L)'
;MGPSGVSNFGAPMSQSRAYSLDSQSLGPGWPSLGYSTQQPRQEVISASSAPTHRNLSAGQRLPLAQYDFLDIDEIEDYVSRVKAGSETGRHIIDPAMAEIVAKHLVPDLEDNKTIIFECNPGPGVLTRTLLNAGAQRVVALEGDKSFVKRLQVLERKLDGQLDVVHCNYFLLDPVGNGRVKPPSMFSDKLFTDLGISEASWADDIPVKVIGILPVNNLRGKLLKMVYALYERLSVYRYGRVELNLFISEKEYMLPNDHMCLVRLQPRADLFSSWLTPSNAGTLMLMIKQCLVKRKFKLIDCLNMWSPDSGNKLLAEMGLPEDILTGEVFPDEYLRLFQLMEKSQEFNQSWLYDEILENTQRGGWI
;
A
#
# COMPACT_ATOMS: atom_id res chain seq x y z
N MET A 1 46.32 44.70 -24.22
CA MET A 1 45.65 43.98 -25.32
C MET A 1 45.95 42.50 -25.13
N GLY A 2 44.92 41.71 -24.82
CA GLY A 2 45.07 40.32 -24.37
C GLY A 2 45.08 39.30 -25.51
N PRO A 3 45.34 38.02 -25.21
CA PRO A 3 45.08 36.92 -26.11
C PRO A 3 43.83 36.12 -25.70
N SER A 4 42.93 35.97 -26.67
CA SER A 4 42.16 34.77 -27.03
C SER A 4 41.65 33.84 -25.92
N GLY A 5 40.35 33.94 -25.63
CA GLY A 5 39.57 32.95 -24.88
C GLY A 5 39.09 31.80 -25.77
N VAL A 6 39.33 30.57 -25.30
CA VAL A 6 38.72 29.34 -25.82
C VAL A 6 37.47 29.07 -24.99
N SER A 7 36.31 29.11 -25.62
CA SER A 7 35.01 28.77 -25.02
C SER A 7 34.84 27.26 -24.97
N ASN A 8 34.95 26.66 -23.78
CA ASN A 8 34.54 25.29 -23.52
C ASN A 8 33.02 25.27 -23.27
N PHE A 9 32.23 24.73 -24.20
CA PHE A 9 30.83 24.39 -23.94
C PHE A 9 30.79 23.06 -23.17
N GLY A 10 30.71 23.14 -21.84
CA GLY A 10 30.38 22.00 -20.99
C GLY A 10 28.87 21.75 -21.03
N ALA A 11 28.45 20.63 -21.61
CA ALA A 11 27.09 20.12 -21.46
C ALA A 11 26.85 19.79 -19.97
N PRO A 12 25.65 20.07 -19.41
CA PRO A 12 25.36 19.73 -18.03
C PRO A 12 25.25 18.21 -17.89
N MET A 13 26.12 17.61 -17.08
CA MET A 13 25.99 16.22 -16.65
C MET A 13 24.69 16.06 -15.86
N SER A 14 23.77 15.22 -16.35
CA SER A 14 22.60 14.77 -15.60
C SER A 14 23.06 13.99 -14.37
N GLN A 15 22.81 14.52 -13.18
CA GLN A 15 23.07 13.80 -11.93
C GLN A 15 22.11 12.62 -11.84
N SER A 16 22.62 11.42 -12.14
CA SER A 16 21.92 10.16 -11.87
C SER A 16 21.65 10.06 -10.36
N ARG A 17 20.38 9.90 -9.97
CA ARG A 17 20.00 9.57 -8.59
C ARG A 17 20.37 8.12 -8.32
N ALA A 18 21.62 7.87 -7.97
CA ALA A 18 21.98 6.60 -7.37
C ALA A 18 21.36 6.56 -5.96
N TYR A 19 20.38 5.68 -5.76
CA TYR A 19 19.86 5.35 -4.43
C TYR A 19 20.92 4.56 -3.63
N SER A 20 21.99 5.24 -3.21
CA SER A 20 22.95 4.71 -2.24
C SER A 20 22.44 5.00 -0.84
N LEU A 21 21.89 3.98 -0.19
CA LEU A 21 21.30 4.10 1.14
C LEU A 21 22.40 4.03 2.22
N ASP A 22 22.68 5.17 2.85
CA ASP A 22 23.33 5.20 4.15
C ASP A 22 22.40 4.59 5.21
N SER A 23 22.98 3.75 6.06
CA SER A 23 22.29 2.86 7.02
C SER A 23 21.76 3.56 8.29
N GLN A 24 21.52 4.87 8.24
CA GLN A 24 21.13 5.66 9.41
C GLN A 24 19.93 6.57 9.08
N SER A 25 18.72 6.00 9.13
CA SER A 25 17.52 6.81 9.37
C SER A 25 16.68 6.11 10.44
N LEU A 26 16.64 6.72 11.62
CA LEU A 26 15.59 6.50 12.60
C LEU A 26 14.39 7.31 12.10
N GLY A 27 13.35 6.65 11.60
CA GLY A 27 12.08 7.31 11.31
C GLY A 27 11.47 7.86 12.61
N PRO A 28 10.61 8.89 12.53
CA PRO A 28 9.91 9.40 13.71
C PRO A 28 9.15 8.26 14.39
N GLY A 29 9.41 8.10 15.69
CA GLY A 29 8.93 6.99 16.50
C GLY A 29 7.41 6.89 16.52
N TRP A 30 6.93 5.66 16.69
CA TRP A 30 5.56 5.37 17.12
C TRP A 30 5.16 6.27 18.30
N PRO A 31 3.91 6.72 18.41
CA PRO A 31 3.44 7.38 19.63
C PRO A 31 3.46 6.37 20.77
N SER A 32 4.41 6.52 21.69
CA SER A 32 4.40 5.86 22.98
C SER A 32 3.19 6.39 23.77
N LEU A 33 2.15 5.58 23.93
CA LEU A 33 1.07 5.83 24.89
C LEU A 33 1.63 5.70 26.31
N GLY A 34 2.14 6.80 26.84
CA GLY A 34 2.54 6.96 28.23
C GLY A 34 1.95 8.26 28.78
N TYR A 35 0.91 8.15 29.60
CA TYR A 35 0.30 9.27 30.30
C TYR A 35 1.26 9.81 31.37
N SER A 36 1.50 11.13 31.37
CA SER A 36 2.06 11.85 32.51
C SER A 36 1.12 12.99 32.88
N THR A 37 0.67 12.95 34.13
CA THR A 37 -0.21 13.91 34.78
C THR A 37 0.60 15.15 35.16
N GLN A 38 0.34 16.31 34.55
CA GLN A 38 0.62 17.62 35.16
C GLN A 38 -0.13 18.76 34.46
N GLN A 39 -0.69 19.65 35.29
CA GLN A 39 -1.56 20.79 34.98
C GLN A 39 -0.82 22.01 34.36
N PRO A 40 -1.54 22.99 33.78
CA PRO A 40 -1.00 23.88 32.75
C PRO A 40 -0.32 25.13 33.32
N ARG A 41 0.81 25.52 32.72
CA ARG A 41 1.41 26.85 32.88
C ARG A 41 1.38 27.59 31.54
N GLN A 42 0.92 28.84 31.59
CA GLN A 42 0.79 29.76 30.47
C GLN A 42 2.14 30.01 29.79
N GLU A 43 2.18 29.87 28.46
CA GLU A 43 3.31 30.35 27.64
C GLU A 43 2.95 31.61 26.88
N VAL A 44 3.87 32.56 27.01
CA VAL A 44 3.89 33.89 26.40
C VAL A 44 4.24 33.77 24.92
N ILE A 45 3.49 34.46 24.08
CA ILE A 45 3.66 34.57 22.63
C ILE A 45 5.05 35.17 22.33
N SER A 46 5.85 34.47 21.52
CA SER A 46 6.99 35.06 20.83
C SER A 46 7.08 34.51 19.41
N ALA A 47 6.90 35.41 18.45
CA ALA A 47 6.92 35.15 17.02
C ALA A 47 8.35 34.83 16.55
N SER A 48 8.51 33.75 15.80
CA SER A 48 9.76 33.46 15.06
C SER A 48 9.47 32.73 13.75
N SER A 49 9.55 33.51 12.67
CA SER A 49 10.02 33.15 11.31
C SER A 49 9.51 31.86 10.66
N ALA A 50 8.49 32.01 9.81
CA ALA A 50 8.11 31.05 8.78
C ALA A 50 9.27 30.79 7.80
N PRO A 51 9.53 29.54 7.36
CA PRO A 51 10.36 29.30 6.21
C PRO A 51 9.54 29.55 4.94
N THR A 52 10.05 30.46 4.12
CA THR A 52 9.56 30.86 2.81
C THR A 52 9.26 29.68 1.89
N HIS A 53 8.01 29.60 1.41
CA HIS A 53 7.62 28.82 0.24
C HIS A 53 8.49 29.22 -0.96
N ARG A 54 9.39 28.33 -1.39
CA ARG A 54 9.98 28.40 -2.72
C ARG A 54 9.10 27.58 -3.66
N ASN A 55 8.21 28.27 -4.35
CA ASN A 55 7.55 27.76 -5.55
C ASN A 55 8.63 27.49 -6.61
N LEU A 56 9.03 26.24 -6.75
CA LEU A 56 9.77 25.78 -7.93
C LEU A 56 8.75 25.54 -9.03
N SER A 57 8.77 26.47 -9.99
CA SER A 57 8.02 26.46 -11.23
C SER A 57 8.00 25.09 -11.90
N ALA A 58 6.82 24.71 -12.39
CA ALA A 58 6.60 23.63 -13.33
C ALA A 58 7.64 23.68 -14.46
N GLY A 59 8.65 22.83 -14.39
CA GLY A 59 9.46 22.48 -15.53
C GLY A 59 8.55 21.74 -16.50
N GLN A 60 8.36 22.32 -17.69
CA GLN A 60 7.69 21.68 -18.82
C GLN A 60 8.27 20.27 -19.00
N ARG A 61 7.52 19.24 -18.61
CA ARG A 61 7.84 17.85 -18.96
C ARG A 61 7.52 17.69 -20.43
N LEU A 62 8.53 17.33 -21.21
CA LEU A 62 8.48 17.15 -22.65
C LEU A 62 7.39 16.13 -23.05
N PRO A 63 6.77 16.27 -24.23
CA PRO A 63 5.80 15.29 -24.72
C PRO A 63 6.45 13.93 -24.97
N LEU A 64 5.60 12.90 -24.87
CA LEU A 64 5.77 11.48 -25.23
C LEU A 64 6.92 11.14 -26.20
N ALA A 65 7.63 10.06 -25.87
CA ALA A 65 8.56 9.31 -26.72
C ALA A 65 9.81 10.08 -27.19
N GLN A 66 10.83 10.16 -26.34
CA GLN A 66 12.21 10.43 -26.78
C GLN A 66 13.12 9.19 -26.72
N TYR A 67 12.53 7.99 -26.70
CA TYR A 67 13.25 6.72 -26.81
C TYR A 67 12.54 5.78 -27.79
N ASP A 68 13.33 4.99 -28.52
CA ASP A 68 12.84 3.88 -29.34
C ASP A 68 11.99 2.92 -28.49
N PHE A 69 11.00 2.27 -29.11
CA PHE A 69 10.19 1.24 -28.47
C PHE A 69 11.11 0.25 -27.74
N LEU A 70 10.86 0.01 -26.45
CA LEU A 70 11.74 -0.84 -25.66
C LEU A 70 11.66 -2.26 -26.16
N ASP A 71 12.80 -2.74 -26.68
CA ASP A 71 12.91 -4.10 -27.20
C ASP A 71 12.80 -5.12 -26.06
N ILE A 72 11.90 -6.08 -26.26
CA ILE A 72 11.67 -7.20 -25.33
C ILE A 72 12.66 -8.34 -25.65
N ASP A 73 13.21 -8.40 -26.86
CA ASP A 73 14.17 -9.42 -27.26
C ASP A 73 15.52 -9.22 -26.55
N GLU A 74 15.85 -7.98 -26.12
CA GLU A 74 16.99 -7.66 -25.26
C GLU A 74 17.03 -8.49 -23.95
N ILE A 75 15.90 -9.03 -23.51
CA ILE A 75 15.78 -9.77 -22.24
C ILE A 75 15.50 -11.28 -22.44
N GLU A 76 15.61 -11.80 -23.66
CA GLU A 76 15.31 -13.21 -23.98
C GLU A 76 16.16 -14.21 -23.17
N ASP A 77 17.46 -13.94 -22.97
CA ASP A 77 18.33 -14.77 -22.11
C ASP A 77 17.81 -14.82 -20.67
N TYR A 78 17.34 -13.68 -20.13
CA TYR A 78 16.83 -13.62 -18.77
C TYR A 78 15.48 -14.33 -18.63
N VAL A 79 14.59 -14.16 -19.60
CA VAL A 79 13.33 -14.90 -19.67
C VAL A 79 13.60 -16.41 -19.73
N SER A 80 14.60 -16.84 -20.51
CA SER A 80 15.01 -18.24 -20.61
C SER A 80 15.54 -18.79 -19.28
N ARG A 81 16.33 -18.01 -18.54
CA ARG A 81 16.83 -18.37 -17.20
C ARG A 81 15.70 -18.52 -16.17
N VAL A 82 14.69 -17.65 -16.20
CA VAL A 82 13.49 -17.79 -15.37
C VAL A 82 12.70 -19.05 -15.75
N LYS A 83 12.48 -19.31 -17.04
CA LYS A 83 11.79 -20.52 -17.54
C LYS A 83 12.52 -21.80 -17.15
N ALA A 84 13.85 -21.79 -17.13
CA ALA A 84 14.67 -22.92 -16.71
C ALA A 84 14.61 -23.19 -15.19
N GLY A 85 13.88 -22.39 -14.41
CA GLY A 85 13.76 -22.53 -12.96
C GLY A 85 15.04 -22.13 -12.20
N SER A 86 15.96 -21.42 -12.87
CA SER A 86 17.21 -20.97 -12.25
C SER A 86 17.03 -19.77 -11.30
N GLU A 87 15.88 -19.12 -11.35
CA GLU A 87 15.49 -17.98 -10.51
C GLU A 87 14.13 -18.27 -9.85
N THR A 88 14.00 -17.89 -8.57
CA THR A 88 12.82 -18.24 -7.75
C THR A 88 11.80 -17.11 -7.74
N GLY A 89 10.52 -17.42 -7.95
CA GLY A 89 9.45 -16.41 -7.94
C GLY A 89 8.41 -16.67 -9.02
N ARG A 90 7.32 -15.90 -9.00
CA ARG A 90 6.36 -15.83 -10.11
C ARG A 90 6.57 -14.49 -10.80
N HIS A 91 6.73 -14.50 -12.12
CA HIS A 91 6.97 -13.32 -12.93
C HIS A 91 6.09 -13.36 -14.18
N ILE A 92 5.69 -12.18 -14.67
CA ILE A 92 5.00 -12.05 -15.95
C ILE A 92 6.08 -11.99 -17.02
N ILE A 93 6.24 -13.08 -17.75
CA ILE A 93 7.28 -13.23 -18.78
C ILE A 93 6.72 -13.41 -20.20
N ASP A 94 5.42 -13.59 -20.31
CA ASP A 94 4.72 -13.72 -21.59
C ASP A 94 4.31 -12.31 -22.08
N PRO A 95 4.81 -11.85 -23.24
CA PRO A 95 4.51 -10.50 -23.73
C PRO A 95 3.01 -10.27 -23.99
N ALA A 96 2.28 -11.27 -24.48
CA ALA A 96 0.84 -11.13 -24.74
C ALA A 96 0.05 -10.94 -23.43
N MET A 97 0.44 -11.65 -22.36
CA MET A 97 -0.11 -11.44 -21.02
C MET A 97 0.24 -10.04 -20.49
N ALA A 98 1.48 -9.59 -20.67
CA ALA A 98 1.91 -8.26 -20.26
C ALA A 98 1.11 -7.15 -20.97
N GLU A 99 0.83 -7.31 -22.27
CA GLU A 99 0.00 -6.38 -23.02
C GLU A 99 -1.44 -6.30 -22.50
N ILE A 100 -2.04 -7.46 -22.15
CA ILE A 100 -3.38 -7.51 -21.55
C ILE A 100 -3.38 -6.75 -20.22
N VAL A 101 -2.38 -6.99 -19.37
CA VAL A 101 -2.23 -6.29 -18.08
C VAL A 101 -2.07 -4.79 -18.30
N ALA A 102 -1.20 -4.35 -19.21
CA ALA A 102 -0.98 -2.95 -19.52
C ALA A 102 -2.27 -2.25 -20.01
N LYS A 103 -3.03 -2.90 -20.90
CA LYS A 103 -4.34 -2.41 -21.38
C LYS A 103 -5.34 -2.15 -20.24
N HIS A 104 -5.30 -2.93 -19.16
CA HIS A 104 -6.19 -2.77 -18.02
C HIS A 104 -5.71 -1.76 -16.96
N LEU A 105 -4.39 -1.51 -16.87
CA LEU A 105 -3.81 -0.64 -15.84
C LEU A 105 -3.66 0.82 -16.27
N VAL A 106 -3.50 1.04 -17.58
CA VAL A 106 -3.14 2.33 -18.18
C VAL A 106 -4.33 3.14 -18.76
N PRO A 107 -5.63 2.87 -18.50
CA PRO A 107 -6.69 3.47 -19.32
C PRO A 107 -6.73 5.01 -19.24
N ASP A 108 -7.10 5.58 -20.40
CA ASP A 108 -6.99 6.96 -20.88
C ASP A 108 -5.73 7.70 -20.40
N LEU A 109 -4.69 7.58 -21.22
CA LEU A 109 -3.35 8.19 -21.17
C LEU A 109 -3.30 9.71 -20.92
N GLU A 110 -4.45 10.35 -20.68
CA GLU A 110 -4.62 11.77 -20.41
C GLU A 110 -4.42 12.12 -18.93
N ASP A 111 -4.65 11.20 -18.00
CA ASP A 111 -4.54 11.50 -16.56
C ASP A 111 -3.09 11.31 -16.04
N ASN A 112 -2.26 12.30 -16.35
CA ASN A 112 -0.80 12.35 -16.16
C ASN A 112 -0.27 12.26 -14.71
N LYS A 113 -1.07 11.80 -13.74
CA LYS A 113 -0.72 11.90 -12.31
C LYS A 113 -0.53 10.56 -11.60
N THR A 114 -1.15 9.48 -12.06
CA THR A 114 -1.08 8.20 -11.36
C THR A 114 0.27 7.51 -11.58
N ILE A 115 0.89 7.08 -10.49
CA ILE A 115 2.17 6.35 -10.51
C ILE A 115 1.88 4.84 -10.49
N ILE A 116 2.56 4.06 -11.33
CA ILE A 116 2.42 2.59 -11.34
C ILE A 116 3.55 1.97 -10.54
N PHE A 117 3.22 1.23 -9.49
CA PHE A 117 4.16 0.41 -8.74
C PHE A 117 4.09 -1.02 -9.25
N GLU A 118 5.17 -1.53 -9.84
CA GLU A 118 5.29 -2.91 -10.27
C GLU A 118 6.09 -3.73 -9.25
N CYS A 119 5.45 -4.76 -8.68
CA CYS A 119 6.04 -5.58 -7.62
C CYS A 119 6.73 -6.82 -8.18
N ASN A 120 8.02 -6.98 -7.87
CA ASN A 120 8.88 -8.08 -8.32
C ASN A 120 8.84 -8.31 -9.85
N PRO A 121 9.15 -7.28 -10.66
CA PRO A 121 9.13 -7.33 -12.13
C PRO A 121 10.00 -8.44 -12.75
N GLY A 122 11.02 -8.93 -12.03
CA GLY A 122 11.93 -9.95 -12.53
C GLY A 122 12.69 -9.47 -13.78
N PRO A 123 12.62 -10.18 -14.92
CA PRO A 123 13.23 -9.74 -16.18
C PRO A 123 12.74 -8.39 -16.71
N GLY A 124 11.58 -7.90 -16.25
CA GLY A 124 11.03 -6.60 -16.65
C GLY A 124 10.23 -6.60 -17.95
N VAL A 125 9.63 -7.74 -18.35
CA VAL A 125 8.75 -7.82 -19.53
C VAL A 125 7.55 -6.88 -19.34
N LEU A 126 6.87 -6.97 -18.20
CA LEU A 126 5.75 -6.07 -17.89
C LEU A 126 6.23 -4.61 -17.71
N THR A 127 7.37 -4.37 -17.06
CA THR A 127 7.96 -3.02 -16.95
C THR A 127 8.10 -2.34 -18.31
N ARG A 128 8.73 -3.01 -19.27
CA ARG A 128 8.90 -2.50 -20.64
C ARG A 128 7.55 -2.30 -21.33
N THR A 129 6.64 -3.25 -21.15
CA THR A 129 5.30 -3.20 -21.76
C THR A 129 4.48 -2.02 -21.22
N LEU A 130 4.55 -1.72 -19.93
CA LEU A 130 3.87 -0.56 -19.31
C LEU A 130 4.41 0.76 -19.87
N LEU A 131 5.73 0.89 -19.99
CA LEU A 131 6.38 2.08 -20.54
C LEU A 131 6.04 2.26 -22.02
N ASN A 132 6.11 1.18 -22.82
CA ASN A 132 5.71 1.18 -24.23
C ASN A 132 4.22 1.50 -24.42
N ALA A 133 3.38 1.12 -23.46
CA ALA A 133 1.96 1.46 -23.44
C ALA A 133 1.67 2.92 -23.05
N GLY A 134 2.70 3.72 -22.70
CA GLY A 134 2.57 5.14 -22.39
C GLY A 134 2.51 5.49 -20.91
N ALA A 135 2.83 4.56 -20.00
CA ALA A 135 2.94 4.87 -18.58
C ALA A 135 4.05 5.91 -18.34
N GLN A 136 3.68 7.07 -17.78
CA GLN A 136 4.62 8.19 -17.58
C GLN A 136 5.59 7.98 -16.42
N ARG A 137 5.19 7.16 -15.44
CA ARG A 137 6.04 6.85 -14.29
C ARG A 137 5.74 5.45 -13.77
N VAL A 138 6.72 4.57 -13.93
CA VAL A 138 6.74 3.21 -13.37
C VAL A 138 7.78 3.13 -12.28
N VAL A 139 7.43 2.54 -11.13
CA VAL A 139 8.34 2.26 -10.03
C VAL A 139 8.44 0.74 -9.88
N ALA A 140 9.60 0.19 -10.23
CA ALA A 140 9.92 -1.22 -10.08
C ALA A 140 10.39 -1.52 -8.65
N LEU A 141 9.53 -2.16 -7.86
CA LEU A 141 9.84 -2.62 -6.50
C LEU A 141 10.30 -4.08 -6.57
N GLU A 142 11.61 -4.29 -6.74
CA GLU A 142 12.20 -5.60 -6.94
C GLU A 142 12.89 -6.10 -5.66
N GLY A 143 12.52 -7.29 -5.18
CA GLY A 143 13.11 -7.90 -3.99
C GLY A 143 14.43 -8.64 -4.26
N ASP A 144 14.64 -9.18 -5.47
CA ASP A 144 15.85 -9.89 -5.84
C ASP A 144 16.92 -8.95 -6.42
N LYS A 145 18.05 -8.88 -5.72
CA LYS A 145 19.18 -8.00 -6.07
C LYS A 145 19.78 -8.30 -7.46
N SER A 146 19.63 -9.52 -7.98
CA SER A 146 20.12 -9.89 -9.31
C SER A 146 19.31 -9.17 -10.42
N PHE A 147 17.99 -9.11 -10.29
CA PHE A 147 17.11 -8.37 -11.19
C PHE A 147 17.24 -6.86 -11.01
N VAL A 148 17.38 -6.35 -9.77
CA VAL A 148 17.60 -4.91 -9.50
C VAL A 148 18.72 -4.35 -10.36
N LYS A 149 19.90 -5.00 -10.39
CA LYS A 149 21.06 -4.52 -11.15
C LYS A 149 20.76 -4.37 -12.64
N ARG A 150 19.94 -5.26 -13.19
CA ARG A 150 19.57 -5.28 -14.61
C ARG A 150 18.54 -4.21 -14.91
N LEU A 151 17.51 -4.09 -14.08
CA LEU A 151 16.49 -3.05 -14.20
C LEU A 151 17.11 -1.66 -14.07
N GLN A 152 18.14 -1.48 -13.23
CA GLN A 152 18.90 -0.22 -13.13
C GLN A 152 19.67 0.14 -14.43
N VAL A 153 20.02 -0.85 -15.26
CA VAL A 153 20.57 -0.56 -16.60
C VAL A 153 19.50 0.06 -17.49
N LEU A 154 18.27 -0.46 -17.41
CA LEU A 154 17.11 0.08 -18.13
C LEU A 154 16.72 1.47 -17.60
N GLU A 155 16.67 1.64 -16.28
CA GLU A 155 16.38 2.92 -15.59
C GLU A 155 17.27 4.06 -16.11
N ARG A 156 18.59 3.83 -16.22
CA ARG A 156 19.55 4.83 -16.74
C ARG A 156 19.28 5.27 -18.17
N LYS A 157 18.51 4.50 -18.95
CA LYS A 157 18.12 4.83 -20.32
C LYS A 157 16.79 5.58 -20.41
N LEU A 158 16.05 5.79 -19.32
CA LEU A 158 14.63 6.19 -19.37
C LEU A 158 14.31 7.56 -18.76
N ASP A 159 15.34 8.36 -18.47
CA ASP A 159 15.26 9.76 -18.00
C ASP A 159 14.09 10.06 -17.02
N GLY A 160 13.95 9.22 -15.99
CA GLY A 160 12.96 9.41 -14.92
C GLY A 160 11.56 8.83 -15.17
N GLN A 161 11.32 8.13 -16.27
CA GLN A 161 10.09 7.36 -16.49
C GLN A 161 10.05 6.05 -15.68
N LEU A 162 11.22 5.53 -15.31
CA LEU A 162 11.39 4.35 -14.47
C LEU A 162 12.19 4.74 -13.22
N ASP A 163 11.72 4.32 -12.04
CA ASP A 163 12.48 4.30 -10.79
C ASP A 163 12.65 2.83 -10.36
N VAL A 164 13.87 2.38 -10.03
CA VAL A 164 14.13 1.00 -9.58
C VAL A 164 14.57 0.99 -8.13
N VAL A 165 13.78 0.34 -7.27
CA VAL A 165 14.04 0.27 -5.82
C VAL A 165 14.24 -1.19 -5.40
N HIS A 166 15.33 -1.47 -4.67
CA HIS A 166 15.54 -2.78 -4.03
C HIS A 166 14.61 -2.93 -2.82
N CYS A 167 13.36 -3.29 -3.09
CA CYS A 167 12.26 -3.33 -2.14
C CYS A 167 11.28 -4.43 -2.54
N ASN A 168 10.82 -5.24 -1.58
CA ASN A 168 9.69 -6.12 -1.77
C ASN A 168 8.44 -5.49 -1.15
N TYR A 169 7.48 -5.11 -1.99
CA TYR A 169 6.22 -4.47 -1.56
C TYR A 169 5.50 -5.27 -0.45
N PHE A 170 5.49 -6.60 -0.53
CA PHE A 170 4.81 -7.45 0.45
C PHE A 170 5.55 -7.56 1.80
N LEU A 171 6.73 -6.93 1.91
CA LEU A 171 7.53 -6.82 3.12
C LEU A 171 7.62 -5.37 3.63
N LEU A 172 6.81 -4.46 3.09
CA LEU A 172 6.69 -3.10 3.60
C LEU A 172 6.15 -3.08 5.03
N ASP A 173 6.65 -2.14 5.82
CA ASP A 173 6.25 -1.90 7.22
C ASP A 173 6.31 -3.17 8.08
N PRO A 174 7.50 -3.77 8.24
CA PRO A 174 7.66 -4.94 9.08
C PRO A 174 7.31 -4.62 10.54
N VAL A 175 6.66 -5.57 11.22
CA VAL A 175 6.30 -5.45 12.64
C VAL A 175 7.51 -5.82 13.50
N GLY A 176 7.85 -4.98 14.48
CA GLY A 176 8.91 -5.22 15.46
C GLY A 176 9.99 -4.15 15.52
N ASN A 177 10.86 -4.22 16.52
CA ASN A 177 11.83 -3.16 16.86
C ASN A 177 13.22 -3.37 16.25
N GLY A 178 13.34 -4.27 15.26
CA GLY A 178 14.62 -4.61 14.63
C GLY A 178 15.07 -3.57 13.60
N ARG A 179 16.37 -3.54 13.30
CA ARG A 179 16.89 -2.79 12.14
C ARG A 179 16.34 -3.42 10.85
N VAL A 180 15.58 -2.62 10.11
CA VAL A 180 15.06 -3.02 8.80
C VAL A 180 16.18 -2.95 7.76
N LYS A 181 16.32 -4.01 6.95
CA LYS A 181 17.28 -4.10 5.86
C LYS A 181 16.56 -4.47 4.56
N PRO A 182 17.07 -4.05 3.40
CA PRO A 182 16.55 -4.49 2.11
C PRO A 182 16.47 -6.02 2.01
N PRO A 183 15.42 -6.58 1.39
CA PRO A 183 14.39 -5.90 0.62
C PRO A 183 13.20 -5.35 1.45
N SER A 184 13.20 -5.48 2.78
CA SER A 184 12.18 -4.86 3.63
C SER A 184 12.45 -3.36 3.83
N MET A 185 11.40 -2.55 3.91
CA MET A 185 11.51 -1.12 4.22
C MET A 185 10.19 -0.55 4.77
N PHE A 186 10.21 0.69 5.24
CA PHE A 186 9.00 1.42 5.62
C PHE A 186 8.42 2.16 4.40
N SER A 187 7.10 2.15 4.28
CA SER A 187 6.37 2.87 3.24
C SER A 187 6.63 4.39 3.32
N ASP A 188 6.73 4.95 4.53
CA ASP A 188 7.05 6.37 4.74
C ASP A 188 8.36 6.76 4.05
N LYS A 189 9.39 5.94 4.23
CA LYS A 189 10.67 6.12 3.56
C LYS A 189 10.55 5.96 2.04
N LEU A 190 9.89 4.89 1.59
CA LEU A 190 9.72 4.62 0.16
C LEU A 190 9.05 5.79 -0.56
N PHE A 191 7.92 6.26 -0.03
CA PHE A 191 7.13 7.32 -0.65
C PHE A 191 7.85 8.67 -0.58
N THR A 192 8.52 8.98 0.53
CA THR A 192 9.35 10.20 0.67
C THR A 192 10.51 10.21 -0.33
N ASP A 193 11.26 9.11 -0.45
CA ASP A 193 12.39 9.00 -1.38
C ASP A 193 11.94 9.11 -2.86
N LEU A 194 10.71 8.66 -3.16
CA LEU A 194 10.09 8.79 -4.48
C LEU A 194 9.39 10.14 -4.72
N GLY A 195 9.36 11.03 -3.72
CA GLY A 195 8.69 12.33 -3.79
C GLY A 195 7.17 12.25 -3.90
N ILE A 196 6.56 11.19 -3.35
CA ILE A 196 5.11 11.01 -3.32
C ILE A 196 4.57 11.64 -2.03
N SER A 197 3.70 12.64 -2.18
CA SER A 197 3.10 13.35 -1.07
C SER A 197 1.78 12.69 -0.63
N GLU A 198 1.39 12.91 0.63
CA GLU A 198 0.09 12.46 1.12
C GLU A 198 -1.06 13.16 0.36
N ALA A 199 -2.05 12.38 -0.08
CA ALA A 199 -3.27 12.88 -0.70
C ALA A 199 -4.48 12.72 0.24
N SER A 200 -5.51 13.54 0.03
CA SER A 200 -6.79 13.36 0.72
C SER A 200 -7.42 12.02 0.34
N TRP A 201 -8.19 11.42 1.25
CA TRP A 201 -8.91 10.18 0.94
C TRP A 201 -9.91 10.33 -0.20
N ALA A 202 -10.51 11.51 -0.32
CA ALA A 202 -11.50 11.81 -1.35
C ALA A 202 -10.89 12.09 -2.73
N ASP A 203 -9.57 12.34 -2.80
CA ASP A 203 -8.88 12.60 -4.06
C ASP A 203 -8.83 11.34 -4.94
N ASP A 204 -8.46 11.52 -6.21
CA ASP A 204 -8.21 10.44 -7.17
C ASP A 204 -7.05 9.53 -6.73
N ILE A 205 -6.90 8.40 -7.44
CA ILE A 205 -5.96 7.33 -7.10
C ILE A 205 -4.52 7.81 -7.39
N PRO A 206 -3.67 8.02 -6.36
CA PRO A 206 -2.32 8.52 -6.58
C PRO A 206 -1.38 7.42 -7.07
N VAL A 207 -1.63 6.17 -6.67
CA VAL A 207 -0.78 5.01 -6.96
C VAL A 207 -1.63 3.80 -7.32
N LYS A 208 -1.28 3.14 -8.42
CA LYS A 208 -1.76 1.81 -8.80
C LYS A 208 -0.63 0.81 -8.61
N VAL A 209 -0.88 -0.25 -7.85
CA VAL A 209 0.07 -1.33 -7.62
C VAL A 209 -0.32 -2.51 -8.51
N ILE A 210 0.65 -3.08 -9.22
CA ILE A 210 0.50 -4.36 -9.95
C ILE A 210 1.51 -5.36 -9.42
N GLY A 211 1.07 -6.60 -9.19
CA GLY A 211 1.96 -7.65 -8.73
C GLY A 211 1.29 -9.01 -8.63
N ILE A 212 2.08 -10.01 -8.23
CA ILE A 212 1.59 -11.35 -7.96
C ILE A 212 1.62 -11.57 -6.45
N LEU A 213 0.46 -11.81 -5.84
CA LEU A 213 0.35 -12.00 -4.40
C LEU A 213 1.04 -13.33 -4.02
N PRO A 214 2.07 -13.32 -3.15
CA PRO A 214 2.76 -14.56 -2.84
C PRO A 214 1.90 -15.47 -1.96
N VAL A 215 1.83 -16.75 -2.32
CA VAL A 215 0.95 -17.76 -1.70
C VAL A 215 1.28 -18.07 -0.24
N ASN A 216 2.53 -17.85 0.18
CA ASN A 216 2.91 -18.09 1.56
C ASN A 216 2.27 -17.03 2.49
N ASN A 217 1.59 -17.50 3.54
CA ASN A 217 0.87 -16.65 4.48
C ASN A 217 -0.05 -15.61 3.78
N LEU A 218 -0.75 -16.04 2.72
CA LEU A 218 -1.63 -15.18 1.94
C LEU A 218 -2.71 -14.52 2.80
N ARG A 219 -3.37 -15.30 3.68
CA ARG A 219 -4.37 -14.80 4.63
C ARG A 219 -3.80 -13.71 5.54
N GLY A 220 -2.61 -13.92 6.12
CA GLY A 220 -1.96 -12.92 6.98
C GLY A 220 -1.60 -11.64 6.22
N LYS A 221 -1.13 -11.75 4.98
CA LYS A 221 -0.84 -10.59 4.11
C LYS A 221 -2.09 -9.81 3.73
N LEU A 222 -3.16 -10.49 3.32
CA LEU A 222 -4.44 -9.86 3.02
C LEU A 222 -4.99 -9.15 4.26
N LEU A 223 -4.94 -9.81 5.43
CA LEU A 223 -5.39 -9.22 6.68
C LEU A 223 -4.59 -7.97 7.03
N LYS A 224 -3.25 -8.02 6.91
CA LYS A 224 -2.38 -6.86 7.10
C LYS A 224 -2.79 -5.69 6.20
N MET A 225 -3.08 -5.95 4.92
CA MET A 225 -3.53 -4.93 3.97
C MET A 225 -4.88 -4.34 4.38
N VAL A 226 -5.81 -5.15 4.87
CA VAL A 226 -7.12 -4.69 5.36
C VAL A 226 -6.96 -3.79 6.59
N TYR A 227 -6.16 -4.18 7.59
CA TYR A 227 -5.91 -3.32 8.75
C TYR A 227 -5.24 -1.99 8.34
N ALA A 228 -4.22 -2.05 7.48
CA ALA A 228 -3.55 -0.86 6.98
C ALA A 228 -4.52 0.10 6.26
N LEU A 229 -5.48 -0.45 5.51
CA LEU A 229 -6.53 0.31 4.84
C LEU A 229 -7.42 1.06 5.84
N TYR A 230 -8.00 0.32 6.79
CA TYR A 230 -8.98 0.84 7.75
C TYR A 230 -8.36 1.84 8.72
N GLU A 231 -7.11 1.64 9.13
CA GLU A 231 -6.39 2.54 10.03
C GLU A 231 -5.60 3.65 9.30
N ARG A 232 -5.72 3.75 7.96
CA ARG A 232 -4.97 4.71 7.14
C ARG A 232 -3.45 4.67 7.37
N LEU A 233 -2.91 3.46 7.56
CA LEU A 233 -1.49 3.18 7.74
C LEU A 233 -0.83 2.74 6.43
N SER A 234 0.49 2.58 6.47
CA SER A 234 1.28 2.11 5.33
C SER A 234 1.04 2.99 4.09
N VAL A 235 0.97 2.37 2.91
CA VAL A 235 0.67 3.04 1.63
C VAL A 235 -0.65 3.81 1.65
N TYR A 236 -1.62 3.41 2.47
CA TYR A 236 -2.92 4.07 2.56
C TYR A 236 -2.87 5.38 3.34
N ARG A 237 -1.76 5.71 4.00
CA ARG A 237 -1.50 7.07 4.50
C ARG A 237 -1.48 8.09 3.35
N TYR A 238 -1.01 7.66 2.17
CA TYR A 238 -0.80 8.54 1.02
C TYR A 238 -2.02 8.73 0.11
N GLY A 239 -3.16 8.11 0.43
CA GLY A 239 -4.37 8.20 -0.39
C GLY A 239 -5.01 6.83 -0.65
N ARG A 240 -5.92 6.78 -1.61
CA ARG A 240 -6.56 5.54 -2.06
C ARG A 240 -5.66 4.80 -3.04
N VAL A 241 -4.80 3.93 -2.53
CA VAL A 241 -3.94 3.08 -3.36
C VAL A 241 -4.77 1.93 -3.94
N GLU A 242 -4.76 1.79 -5.27
CA GLU A 242 -5.43 0.69 -5.96
C GLU A 242 -4.47 -0.51 -6.07
N LEU A 243 -4.93 -1.70 -5.68
CA LEU A 243 -4.15 -2.93 -5.81
C LEU A 243 -4.72 -3.79 -6.93
N ASN A 244 -3.91 -4.07 -7.95
CA ASN A 244 -4.20 -5.02 -9.02
C ASN A 244 -3.29 -6.23 -8.82
N LEU A 245 -3.80 -7.28 -8.18
CA LEU A 245 -2.99 -8.42 -7.75
C LEU A 245 -3.43 -9.70 -8.44
N PHE A 246 -2.48 -10.46 -8.99
CA PHE A 246 -2.74 -11.84 -9.34
C PHE A 246 -2.86 -12.68 -8.05
N ILE A 247 -4.00 -13.33 -7.87
CA ILE A 247 -4.33 -14.18 -6.72
C ILE A 247 -4.70 -15.58 -7.25
N SER A 248 -4.25 -16.63 -6.57
CA SER A 248 -4.50 -18.02 -6.94
C SER A 248 -5.97 -18.41 -6.71
N GLU A 249 -6.61 -19.07 -7.67
CA GLU A 249 -8.00 -19.57 -7.54
C GLU A 249 -8.18 -20.63 -6.45
N LYS A 250 -7.11 -21.36 -6.09
CA LYS A 250 -7.10 -22.26 -4.93
C LYS A 250 -7.57 -21.58 -3.63
N GLU A 251 -7.42 -20.27 -3.54
CA GLU A 251 -7.82 -19.47 -2.38
C GLU A 251 -9.33 -19.15 -2.37
N TYR A 252 -10.03 -19.35 -3.49
CA TYR A 252 -11.43 -19.01 -3.72
C TYR A 252 -12.36 -20.23 -3.88
N MET A 253 -11.91 -21.44 -3.51
CA MET A 253 -12.68 -22.71 -3.52
C MET A 253 -12.60 -23.57 -4.79
N LEU A 254 -11.67 -23.35 -5.72
CA LEU A 254 -11.50 -24.21 -6.92
C LEU A 254 -10.19 -25.02 -6.88
N PRO A 255 -10.20 -26.30 -7.32
CA PRO A 255 -9.03 -27.18 -7.26
C PRO A 255 -7.93 -26.86 -8.29
N ASN A 256 -8.08 -25.82 -9.11
CA ASN A 256 -7.21 -25.53 -10.25
C ASN A 256 -6.09 -24.53 -9.92
N ASP A 257 -4.98 -24.58 -10.66
CA ASP A 257 -3.82 -23.66 -10.54
C ASP A 257 -3.98 -22.33 -11.31
N HIS A 258 -5.22 -21.92 -11.58
CA HIS A 258 -5.49 -20.65 -12.25
C HIS A 258 -5.17 -19.45 -11.36
N MET A 259 -4.83 -18.34 -12.00
CA MET A 259 -4.59 -17.05 -11.34
C MET A 259 -5.61 -16.03 -11.86
N CYS A 260 -6.24 -15.30 -10.94
CA CYS A 260 -7.12 -14.19 -11.28
C CYS A 260 -6.40 -12.88 -11.02
N LEU A 261 -6.44 -11.94 -11.97
CA LEU A 261 -6.07 -10.55 -11.71
C LEU A 261 -7.25 -9.87 -11.01
N VAL A 262 -7.10 -9.58 -9.72
CA VAL A 262 -8.12 -8.96 -8.88
C VAL A 262 -7.79 -7.49 -8.67
N ARG A 263 -8.74 -6.61 -9.00
CA ARG A 263 -8.66 -5.19 -8.70
C ARG A 263 -9.34 -4.89 -7.36
N LEU A 264 -8.58 -4.33 -6.42
CA LEU A 264 -9.03 -3.87 -5.11
C LEU A 264 -8.84 -2.35 -5.06
N GLN A 265 -9.93 -1.62 -5.21
CA GLN A 265 -9.94 -0.15 -5.16
C GLN A 265 -10.65 0.32 -3.89
N PRO A 266 -9.97 1.02 -2.97
CA PRO A 266 -10.62 1.66 -1.83
C PRO A 266 -11.74 2.60 -2.27
N ARG A 267 -12.88 2.47 -1.59
CA ARG A 267 -14.05 3.32 -1.76
C ARG A 267 -13.78 4.73 -1.21
N ALA A 268 -14.09 5.76 -2.01
CA ALA A 268 -13.95 7.16 -1.58
C ALA A 268 -14.88 7.50 -0.40
N ASP A 269 -16.01 6.80 -0.29
CA ASP A 269 -17.01 6.91 0.76
C ASP A 269 -16.83 5.88 1.90
N LEU A 270 -15.67 5.21 1.99
CA LEU A 270 -15.40 4.24 3.07
C LEU A 270 -15.49 4.90 4.46
N PHE A 271 -14.90 6.09 4.61
CA PHE A 271 -14.94 6.84 5.86
C PHE A 271 -16.11 7.83 5.86
N SER A 272 -16.74 7.96 7.02
CA SER A 272 -17.93 8.77 7.23
C SER A 272 -17.87 9.47 8.59
N SER A 273 -18.96 10.12 9.01
CA SER A 273 -19.02 10.76 10.33
C SER A 273 -18.98 9.78 11.51
N TRP A 274 -19.23 8.49 11.27
CA TRP A 274 -19.30 7.44 12.31
C TRP A 274 -18.28 6.32 12.10
N LEU A 275 -17.66 6.22 10.92
CA LEU A 275 -16.50 5.35 10.69
C LEU A 275 -15.31 6.22 10.29
N THR A 276 -14.36 6.34 11.20
CA THR A 276 -13.13 7.13 11.03
C THR A 276 -11.91 6.21 11.18
N PRO A 277 -10.72 6.64 10.72
CA PRO A 277 -9.50 5.85 10.94
C PRO A 277 -9.21 5.57 12.43
N SER A 278 -9.70 6.41 13.35
CA SER A 278 -9.48 6.23 14.79
C SER A 278 -10.36 5.16 15.44
N ASN A 279 -11.55 4.87 14.88
CA ASN A 279 -12.45 3.83 15.41
C ASN A 279 -12.55 2.59 14.49
N ALA A 280 -11.96 2.65 13.29
CA ALA A 280 -11.97 1.55 12.33
C ALA A 280 -11.32 0.26 12.85
N GLY A 281 -10.29 0.36 13.70
CA GLY A 281 -9.70 -0.80 14.39
C GLY A 281 -10.72 -1.51 15.28
N THR A 282 -11.63 -0.78 15.92
CA THR A 282 -12.73 -1.31 16.74
C THR A 282 -13.72 -2.11 15.90
N LEU A 283 -14.15 -1.57 14.75
CA LEU A 283 -14.99 -2.29 13.79
C LEU A 283 -14.34 -3.61 13.35
N MET A 284 -13.05 -3.57 13.02
CA MET A 284 -12.31 -4.76 12.60
C MET A 284 -12.23 -5.82 13.70
N LEU A 285 -12.01 -5.41 14.95
CA LEU A 285 -11.99 -6.32 16.08
C LEU A 285 -13.37 -6.92 16.37
N MET A 286 -14.43 -6.12 16.31
CA MET A 286 -15.82 -6.58 16.44
C MET A 286 -16.14 -7.67 15.42
N ILE A 287 -15.86 -7.42 14.13
CA ILE A 287 -16.07 -8.39 13.05
C ILE A 287 -15.22 -9.66 13.30
N LYS A 288 -13.95 -9.49 13.70
CA LYS A 288 -13.05 -10.61 14.01
C LYS A 288 -13.63 -11.50 15.11
N GLN A 289 -14.05 -10.92 16.24
CA GLN A 289 -14.61 -11.68 17.37
C GLN A 289 -15.88 -12.44 16.97
N CYS A 290 -16.78 -11.81 16.20
CA CYS A 290 -17.98 -12.46 15.69
C CYS A 290 -17.65 -13.63 14.75
N LEU A 291 -16.76 -13.42 13.77
CA LEU A 291 -16.45 -14.42 12.74
C LEU A 291 -15.58 -15.58 13.25
N VAL A 292 -14.78 -15.39 14.31
CA VAL A 292 -14.12 -16.49 15.03
C VAL A 292 -15.16 -17.47 15.58
N LYS A 293 -16.30 -16.95 16.05
CA LYS A 293 -17.42 -17.73 16.59
C LYS A 293 -18.57 -17.83 15.60
N ARG A 294 -18.31 -18.10 14.31
CA ARG A 294 -19.31 -18.02 13.21
C ARG A 294 -20.65 -18.76 13.38
N LYS A 295 -20.75 -19.69 14.34
CA LYS A 295 -21.98 -20.47 14.63
C LYS A 295 -22.64 -20.06 15.95
N PHE A 296 -22.22 -18.95 16.53
CA PHE A 296 -22.74 -18.42 17.78
C PHE A 296 -23.84 -17.39 17.48
N LYS A 297 -24.81 -17.25 18.37
CA LYS A 297 -25.85 -16.23 18.17
C LYS A 297 -25.25 -14.84 18.31
N LEU A 298 -25.63 -13.92 17.44
CA LEU A 298 -25.16 -12.54 17.49
C LEU A 298 -25.55 -11.87 18.81
N ILE A 299 -26.78 -12.11 19.29
CA ILE A 299 -27.27 -11.55 20.56
C ILE A 299 -26.39 -11.89 21.75
N ASP A 300 -25.88 -13.13 21.82
CA ASP A 300 -25.04 -13.58 22.93
C ASP A 300 -23.69 -12.86 22.88
N CYS A 301 -23.12 -12.65 21.69
CA CYS A 301 -21.91 -11.83 21.52
C CYS A 301 -22.13 -10.39 21.98
N LEU A 302 -23.25 -9.77 21.58
CA LEU A 302 -23.57 -8.38 21.95
C LEU A 302 -23.74 -8.22 23.46
N ASN A 303 -24.45 -9.16 24.11
CA ASN A 303 -24.67 -9.13 25.55
C ASN A 303 -23.40 -9.39 26.36
N MET A 304 -22.38 -10.05 25.79
CA MET A 304 -21.06 -10.16 26.43
C MET A 304 -20.31 -8.82 26.47
N TRP A 305 -20.53 -7.94 25.50
CA TRP A 305 -19.85 -6.65 25.41
C TRP A 305 -20.58 -5.55 26.18
N SER A 306 -21.91 -5.55 26.10
CA SER A 306 -22.78 -4.66 26.86
C SER A 306 -24.05 -5.43 27.26
N PRO A 307 -24.21 -5.77 28.55
CA PRO A 307 -25.37 -6.52 29.03
C PRO A 307 -26.69 -5.88 28.61
N ASP A 308 -27.66 -6.71 28.22
CA ASP A 308 -29.02 -6.32 27.81
C ASP A 308 -29.13 -5.43 26.55
N SER A 309 -28.02 -5.16 25.86
CA SER A 309 -28.00 -4.35 24.63
C SER A 309 -28.44 -5.13 23.37
N GLY A 310 -28.22 -6.46 23.35
CA GLY A 310 -28.37 -7.28 22.16
C GLY A 310 -29.79 -7.29 21.60
N ASN A 311 -30.80 -7.44 22.46
CA ASN A 311 -32.21 -7.42 22.04
C ASN A 311 -32.60 -6.10 21.35
N LYS A 312 -32.15 -4.97 21.92
CA LYS A 312 -32.45 -3.63 21.37
C LYS A 312 -31.81 -3.47 20.00
N LEU A 313 -30.53 -3.84 19.88
CA LEU A 313 -29.76 -3.72 18.63
C LEU A 313 -30.33 -4.62 17.52
N LEU A 314 -30.65 -5.88 17.82
CA LEU A 314 -31.25 -6.78 16.81
C LEU A 314 -32.62 -6.27 16.35
N ALA A 315 -33.46 -5.79 17.27
CA ALA A 315 -34.74 -5.22 16.94
C ALA A 315 -34.63 -3.97 16.05
N GLU A 316 -33.68 -3.07 16.33
CA GLU A 316 -33.43 -1.86 15.53
C GLU A 316 -32.85 -2.18 14.13
N MET A 317 -32.07 -3.25 14.03
CA MET A 317 -31.56 -3.76 12.75
C MET A 317 -32.61 -4.54 11.95
N GLY A 318 -33.66 -5.06 12.60
CA GLY A 318 -34.64 -5.95 12.00
C GLY A 318 -34.12 -7.37 11.79
N LEU A 319 -33.17 -7.82 12.61
CA LEU A 319 -32.58 -9.15 12.53
C LEU A 319 -33.29 -10.14 13.48
N PRO A 320 -33.39 -11.44 13.12
CA PRO A 320 -33.99 -12.44 13.99
C PRO A 320 -33.10 -12.73 15.21
N GLU A 321 -33.71 -13.03 16.36
CA GLU A 321 -33.00 -13.24 17.64
C GLU A 321 -32.05 -14.46 17.62
N ASP A 322 -32.30 -15.42 16.73
CA ASP A 322 -31.50 -16.63 16.55
C ASP A 322 -30.43 -16.50 15.46
N ILE A 323 -30.26 -15.32 14.85
CA ILE A 323 -29.24 -15.10 13.81
C ILE A 323 -27.85 -15.47 14.30
N LEU A 324 -27.13 -16.24 13.49
CA LEU A 324 -25.75 -16.60 13.77
C LEU A 324 -24.81 -15.52 13.26
N THR A 325 -23.70 -15.29 13.96
CA THR A 325 -22.69 -14.31 13.53
C THR A 325 -22.20 -14.57 12.10
N GLY A 326 -22.07 -15.82 11.67
CA GLY A 326 -21.65 -16.15 10.31
C GLY A 326 -22.70 -15.89 9.21
N GLU A 327 -23.92 -15.53 9.57
CA GLU A 327 -25.04 -15.24 8.65
C GLU A 327 -25.26 -13.74 8.44
N VAL A 328 -24.62 -12.90 9.27
CA VAL A 328 -24.70 -11.43 9.19
C VAL A 328 -23.90 -10.94 7.98
N PHE A 329 -24.53 -10.14 7.14
CA PHE A 329 -23.92 -9.58 5.94
C PHE A 329 -22.94 -8.43 6.27
N PRO A 330 -21.97 -8.12 5.37
CA PRO A 330 -20.98 -7.07 5.62
C PRO A 330 -21.57 -5.68 5.91
N ASP A 331 -22.62 -5.29 5.21
CA ASP A 331 -23.35 -4.02 5.40
C ASP A 331 -24.18 -4.02 6.70
N GLU A 332 -24.68 -5.17 7.13
CA GLU A 332 -25.33 -5.33 8.43
C GLU A 332 -24.33 -5.17 9.58
N TYR A 333 -23.13 -5.75 9.47
CA TYR A 333 -22.05 -5.50 10.44
C TYR A 333 -21.66 -4.02 10.53
N LEU A 334 -21.62 -3.35 9.39
CA LEU A 334 -21.31 -1.95 9.31
C LEU A 334 -22.39 -1.10 9.99
N ARG A 335 -23.67 -1.42 9.75
CA ARG A 335 -24.82 -0.79 10.41
C ARG A 335 -24.86 -1.07 11.91
N LEU A 336 -24.56 -2.30 12.33
CA LEU A 336 -24.45 -2.68 13.74
C LEU A 336 -23.43 -1.80 14.47
N PHE A 337 -22.23 -1.66 13.89
CA PHE A 337 -21.19 -0.81 14.46
C PHE A 337 -21.64 0.66 14.56
N GLN A 338 -22.32 1.18 13.54
CA GLN A 338 -22.90 2.53 13.58
C GLN A 338 -23.89 2.72 14.74
N LEU A 339 -24.73 1.73 15.02
CA LEU A 339 -25.68 1.78 16.14
C LEU A 339 -24.97 1.73 17.48
N MET A 340 -23.94 0.86 17.60
CA MET A 340 -23.12 0.76 18.81
C MET A 340 -22.40 2.08 19.12
N GLU A 341 -21.80 2.73 18.13
CA GLU A 341 -21.11 4.02 18.31
C GLU A 341 -22.08 5.17 18.70
N LYS A 342 -23.34 5.10 18.27
CA LYS A 342 -24.38 6.07 18.69
C LYS A 342 -24.84 5.85 20.12
N SER A 343 -24.83 4.60 20.57
CA SER A 343 -25.23 4.26 21.93
C SER A 343 -24.09 4.60 22.91
N GLN A 344 -24.33 5.54 23.83
CA GLN A 344 -23.37 5.86 24.90
C GLN A 344 -23.12 4.70 25.88
N GLU A 345 -23.82 3.57 25.69
CA GLU A 345 -23.77 2.36 26.51
C GLU A 345 -22.54 1.48 26.23
N PHE A 346 -21.87 1.65 25.08
CA PHE A 346 -20.66 0.89 24.75
C PHE A 346 -19.40 1.69 25.05
N ASN A 347 -18.83 1.49 26.24
CA ASN A 347 -17.48 1.97 26.52
C ASN A 347 -16.47 1.08 25.78
N GLN A 348 -15.71 1.62 24.82
CA GLN A 348 -14.74 0.86 24.00
C GLN A 348 -13.64 0.14 24.84
N SER A 349 -13.60 0.33 26.15
CA SER A 349 -12.70 -0.34 27.10
C SER A 349 -12.65 -1.86 26.98
N TRP A 350 -13.77 -2.54 26.64
CA TRP A 350 -13.82 -4.00 26.49
C TRP A 350 -13.02 -4.53 25.29
N LEU A 351 -12.64 -3.66 24.34
CA LEU A 351 -11.80 -4.03 23.19
C LEU A 351 -10.30 -3.93 23.51
N TYR A 352 -9.90 -3.10 24.47
CA TYR A 352 -8.48 -2.82 24.76
C TYR A 352 -7.78 -3.99 25.47
N ASP A 353 -8.50 -4.74 26.31
CA ASP A 353 -7.93 -5.88 27.04
C ASP A 353 -7.47 -6.99 26.08
N GLU A 354 -8.19 -7.22 24.98
CA GLU A 354 -7.84 -8.25 23.99
C GLU A 354 -6.75 -7.79 23.00
N ILE A 355 -6.65 -6.48 22.72
CA ILE A 355 -5.56 -5.90 21.93
C ILE A 355 -4.22 -6.05 22.67
N LEU A 356 -4.20 -5.82 23.98
CA LEU A 356 -3.05 -6.05 24.85
C LEU A 356 -2.65 -7.53 24.90
N GLU A 357 -3.63 -8.44 25.06
CA GLU A 357 -3.35 -9.89 25.10
C GLU A 357 -2.84 -10.45 23.76
N ASN A 358 -3.40 -10.01 22.61
CA ASN A 358 -2.93 -10.43 21.29
C ASN A 358 -1.53 -9.90 20.95
N THR A 359 -1.15 -8.75 21.50
CA THR A 359 0.19 -8.17 21.35
C THR A 359 1.23 -8.95 22.18
N GLN A 360 0.86 -9.48 23.35
CA GLN A 360 1.75 -10.27 24.22
C GLN A 360 1.95 -11.72 23.75
N ARG A 361 1.00 -12.32 23.02
CA ARG A 361 1.10 -13.70 22.51
C ARG A 361 1.91 -13.86 21.21
N GLY A 362 2.69 -12.86 20.83
CA GLY A 362 3.53 -12.92 19.63
C GLY A 362 2.88 -12.37 18.36
N GLY A 363 1.85 -11.51 18.50
CA GLY A 363 1.45 -10.49 17.52
C GLY A 363 0.90 -10.98 16.19
N TRP A 364 -0.38 -10.69 15.93
CA TRP A 364 -1.06 -10.51 14.61
C TRP A 364 -0.58 -11.30 13.37
N ILE A 365 -0.04 -12.51 13.54
CA ILE A 365 0.46 -13.38 12.47
C ILE A 365 0.03 -14.81 12.75
#